data_AF-A0AAV5VV00-F1
#
_entry.id   AF-A0AAV5VV00-F1
#
_cell.length_a   1.000
_cell.length_b   1.000
_cell.length_c   1.000
_cell.angle_alpha   90.00
_cell.angle_beta   90.00
_cell.angle_gamma   90.00
#
_symmetry.space_group_name_H-M   'P 1'
#
loop_
_entity.id
_entity.type
_entity.pdbx_description
1 polymer ?
#
loop_
_entity_poly.entity_id
_entity_poly.type
_entity_poly.pdbx_seq_one_letter_code
_entity_poly.pdbx_strand_id
1 'polypeptide(L)'
;FREVLTFAIHPNSSLAYYWTFLIVICIVYNCLALAIFIFDDVYNEAFWPWVGINFCTDIIYALDIVVQMKYSELYYSFYVNSVCVVPFFFLAANRIYVDVAAVFPIDILLVAIPYCSLLRTNRLLKIYRAIDFVEMTEQRLTTKNQNISKLLYLVTCCYVIFHWNACIYFFFSLLQGIDNAVPTDFIFGYTKVFDVFISNCGIFMSDIESCIYNETDADNR
;
A
#
# COMPACT_ATOMS: atom_id res chain seq x y z
N PHE A 1 -18.51 -26.77 12.57
CA PHE A 1 -17.85 -26.89 11.25
C PHE A 1 -18.84 -26.95 10.09
N ARG A 2 -19.93 -27.75 10.16
CA ARG A 2 -20.92 -27.89 9.07
C ARG A 2 -21.76 -26.62 8.80
N GLU A 3 -22.03 -25.80 9.81
CA GLU A 3 -22.80 -24.55 9.65
C GLU A 3 -22.00 -23.39 9.02
N VAL A 4 -20.68 -23.36 9.22
CA VAL A 4 -19.80 -22.35 8.58
C VAL A 4 -19.73 -22.59 7.06
N LEU A 5 -19.90 -23.83 6.62
CA LEU A 5 -19.89 -24.20 5.20
C LEU A 5 -21.18 -23.82 4.46
N THR A 6 -22.31 -23.64 5.17
CA THR A 6 -23.65 -23.45 4.58
C THR A 6 -24.14 -22.01 4.55
N PHE A 7 -23.40 -21.06 5.11
CA PHE A 7 -23.82 -19.66 5.15
C PHE A 7 -23.37 -18.89 3.89
N ALA A 8 -24.32 -18.37 3.13
CA ALA A 8 -24.06 -17.40 2.06
C ALA A 8 -23.98 -16.00 2.67
N ILE A 9 -22.94 -15.23 2.36
CA ILE A 9 -22.75 -13.89 2.89
C ILE A 9 -23.46 -12.91 1.96
N HIS A 10 -24.41 -12.16 2.50
CA HIS A 10 -25.03 -11.07 1.75
C HIS A 10 -24.01 -9.95 1.47
N PRO A 11 -23.94 -9.42 0.24
CA PRO A 11 -22.97 -8.38 -0.13
C PRO A 11 -23.15 -7.09 0.71
N ASN A 12 -24.38 -6.73 1.07
CA ASN A 12 -24.66 -5.56 1.91
C ASN A 12 -24.48 -5.81 3.43
N SER A 13 -24.01 -6.98 3.84
CA SER A 13 -23.81 -7.28 5.26
C SER A 13 -22.67 -6.43 5.87
N SER A 14 -22.74 -6.16 7.17
CA SER A 14 -21.65 -5.50 7.91
C SER A 14 -20.35 -6.30 7.85
N LEU A 15 -20.44 -7.63 7.87
CA LEU A 15 -19.26 -8.51 7.82
C LEU A 15 -18.53 -8.37 6.48
N ALA A 16 -19.26 -8.37 5.36
CA ALA A 16 -18.71 -8.12 4.03
C ALA A 16 -17.97 -6.79 3.97
N TYR A 17 -18.59 -5.73 4.50
CA TYR A 17 -18.00 -4.39 4.54
C TYR A 17 -16.68 -4.34 5.31
N TYR A 18 -16.63 -4.87 6.54
CA TYR A 18 -15.39 -4.87 7.33
C TYR A 18 -14.31 -5.77 6.73
N TRP A 19 -14.70 -6.89 6.10
CA TRP A 19 -13.77 -7.76 5.39
C TRP A 19 -13.14 -7.02 4.21
N THR A 20 -13.94 -6.42 3.33
CA THR A 20 -13.42 -5.68 2.18
C THR A 20 -12.56 -4.49 2.64
N PHE A 21 -12.91 -3.81 3.74
CA PHE A 21 -12.07 -2.77 4.33
C PHE A 21 -10.68 -3.28 4.74
N LEU A 22 -10.60 -4.46 5.37
CA LEU A 22 -9.33 -5.10 5.70
C LEU A 22 -8.48 -5.36 4.44
N ILE A 23 -9.10 -5.81 3.35
CA ILE A 23 -8.42 -6.04 2.06
C ILE A 23 -7.87 -4.73 1.51
N VAL A 24 -8.62 -3.63 1.58
CA VAL A 24 -8.14 -2.31 1.13
C VAL A 24 -6.93 -1.85 1.93
N ILE A 25 -6.91 -2.04 3.24
CA ILE A 25 -5.73 -1.73 4.06
C ILE A 25 -4.51 -2.52 3.57
N CYS A 26 -4.69 -3.81 3.28
CA CYS A 26 -3.62 -4.65 2.76
C CYS A 26 -3.13 -4.16 1.38
N ILE A 27 -4.04 -3.71 0.50
CA ILE A 27 -3.68 -3.16 -0.82
C ILE A 27 -2.88 -1.86 -0.67
N VAL A 28 -3.32 -0.93 0.17
CA VAL A 28 -2.62 0.33 0.41
C VAL A 28 -1.24 0.06 1.00
N TYR A 29 -1.13 -0.85 1.97
CA TYR A 29 0.16 -1.29 2.51
C TYR A 29 1.09 -1.82 1.42
N ASN A 30 0.63 -2.79 0.61
CA ASN A 30 1.47 -3.39 -0.44
C ASN A 30 1.90 -2.32 -1.48
N CYS A 31 1.02 -1.37 -1.81
CA CYS A 31 1.33 -0.27 -2.72
C CYS A 31 2.41 0.68 -2.18
N LEU A 32 2.35 1.04 -0.90
CA LEU A 32 3.36 1.91 -0.27
C LEU A 32 4.68 1.19 -0.03
N ALA A 33 4.60 -0.05 0.46
CA ALA A 33 5.77 -0.87 0.74
C ALA A 33 6.59 -1.12 -0.53
N LEU A 34 5.95 -1.40 -1.66
CA LEU A 34 6.66 -1.58 -2.94
C LEU A 34 7.55 -0.38 -3.29
N ALA A 35 7.06 0.84 -3.06
CA ALA A 35 7.81 2.06 -3.35
C ALA A 35 8.93 2.33 -2.33
N ILE A 36 8.73 2.00 -1.04
CA ILE A 36 9.71 2.23 0.02
C ILE A 36 10.91 1.28 -0.05
N PHE A 37 10.73 0.05 -0.52
CA PHE A 37 11.82 -0.94 -0.59
C PHE A 37 12.89 -0.63 -1.65
N ILE A 38 12.82 0.55 -2.27
CA ILE A 38 13.86 1.12 -3.12
C ILE A 38 15.02 1.74 -2.32
N PHE A 39 14.78 2.07 -1.05
CA PHE A 39 15.78 2.62 -0.15
C PHE A 39 16.57 1.46 0.49
N ASP A 40 17.86 1.38 0.19
CA ASP A 40 18.73 0.30 0.67
C ASP A 40 18.83 0.28 2.20
N ASP A 41 18.80 1.45 2.86
CA ASP A 41 18.82 1.55 4.33
C ASP A 41 17.60 0.84 4.94
N VAL A 42 16.42 1.05 4.36
CA VAL A 42 15.17 0.41 4.80
C VAL A 42 15.20 -1.08 4.50
N TYR A 43 15.75 -1.48 3.36
CA TYR A 43 15.94 -2.89 3.04
C TYR A 43 16.82 -3.56 4.10
N ASN A 44 17.97 -2.99 4.45
CA ASN A 44 18.92 -3.62 5.38
C ASN A 44 18.38 -3.75 6.81
N GLU A 45 17.61 -2.77 7.31
CA GLU A 45 17.11 -2.78 8.67
C GLU A 45 15.74 -3.49 8.83
N ALA A 46 14.85 -3.36 7.85
CA ALA A 46 13.45 -3.76 7.98
C ALA A 46 13.04 -4.97 7.13
N PHE A 47 14.00 -5.66 6.48
CA PHE A 47 13.71 -6.80 5.61
C PHE A 47 12.88 -7.91 6.29
N TRP A 48 13.32 -8.39 7.45
CA TRP A 48 12.67 -9.52 8.12
C TRP A 48 11.24 -9.22 8.60
N PRO A 49 10.97 -8.10 9.30
CA PRO A 49 9.60 -7.70 9.61
C PRO A 49 8.71 -7.58 8.37
N TRP A 50 9.24 -7.00 7.30
CA TRP A 50 8.50 -6.83 6.05
C TRP A 50 8.12 -8.16 5.40
N VAL A 51 9.03 -9.14 5.36
CA VAL A 51 8.71 -10.50 4.88
C VAL A 51 7.55 -11.11 5.69
N GLY A 52 7.56 -10.93 7.02
CA GLY A 52 6.49 -11.41 7.89
C GLY A 52 5.13 -10.78 7.56
N ILE A 53 5.08 -9.45 7.38
CA ILE A 53 3.84 -8.75 7.03
C ILE A 53 3.36 -9.16 5.63
N ASN A 54 4.26 -9.31 4.67
CA ASN A 54 3.91 -9.77 3.33
C ASN A 54 3.25 -11.14 3.34
N PHE A 55 3.82 -12.07 4.09
CA PHE A 55 3.24 -13.41 4.25
C PHE A 55 1.84 -13.35 4.87
N CYS A 56 1.64 -12.49 5.88
CA CYS A 56 0.31 -12.25 6.45
C CYS A 56 -0.67 -11.70 5.40
N THR A 57 -0.24 -10.74 4.57
CA THR A 57 -1.12 -10.18 3.53
C THR A 57 -1.45 -11.18 2.43
N ASP A 58 -0.54 -12.11 2.09
CA ASP A 58 -0.83 -13.21 1.15
C ASP A 58 -1.92 -14.14 1.68
N ILE A 59 -1.82 -14.51 2.96
CA ILE A 59 -2.83 -15.34 3.61
C ILE A 59 -4.19 -14.63 3.56
N ILE A 60 -4.22 -13.32 3.85
CA ILE A 60 -5.45 -12.53 3.78
C ILE A 60 -6.01 -12.52 2.36
N TYR A 61 -5.17 -12.36 1.33
CA TYR A 61 -5.62 -12.39 -0.06
C TYR A 61 -6.10 -13.77 -0.51
N ALA A 62 -5.48 -14.84 -0.05
CA ALA A 62 -5.95 -16.20 -0.30
C ALA A 62 -7.30 -16.47 0.39
N LEU A 63 -7.46 -16.04 1.64
CA LEU A 63 -8.73 -16.11 2.36
C LEU A 63 -9.82 -15.28 1.67
N ASP A 64 -9.48 -14.14 1.07
CA ASP A 64 -10.43 -13.32 0.33
C ASP A 64 -11.04 -14.07 -0.84
N ILE A 65 -10.28 -14.91 -1.56
CA ILE A 65 -10.85 -15.75 -2.64
C ILE A 65 -11.90 -16.71 -2.06
N VAL A 66 -11.63 -17.30 -0.89
CA VAL A 66 -12.58 -18.20 -0.20
C VAL A 66 -13.84 -17.47 0.24
N VAL A 67 -13.70 -16.25 0.76
CA VAL A 67 -14.83 -15.41 1.15
C VAL A 67 -15.62 -14.97 -0.09
N GLN A 68 -14.95 -14.67 -1.20
CA GLN A 68 -15.61 -14.28 -2.44
C GLN A 68 -16.47 -15.40 -3.03
N MET A 69 -16.01 -16.65 -2.95
CA MET A 69 -16.83 -17.83 -3.32
C MET A 69 -18.10 -18.01 -2.47
N LYS A 70 -18.26 -17.24 -1.38
CA LYS A 70 -19.43 -17.28 -0.49
C LYS A 70 -20.34 -16.06 -0.63
N TYR A 71 -19.95 -15.03 -1.39
CA TYR A 71 -20.84 -13.88 -1.63
C TYR A 71 -22.02 -14.27 -2.49
N SER A 72 -23.23 -13.91 -2.06
CA SER A 72 -24.40 -14.13 -2.90
C SER A 72 -24.40 -13.15 -4.07
N GLU A 73 -24.38 -13.71 -5.28
CA GLU A 73 -24.51 -12.92 -6.51
C GLU A 73 -25.98 -12.60 -6.80
N LEU A 74 -26.20 -11.41 -7.34
CA LEU A 74 -27.51 -10.97 -7.81
C LEU A 74 -27.73 -11.54 -9.22
N TYR A 75 -28.67 -12.46 -9.36
CA TYR A 75 -29.05 -13.03 -10.65
C TYR A 75 -30.50 -12.62 -10.98
N TYR A 76 -30.69 -11.87 -12.07
CA TYR A 76 -32.01 -11.47 -12.57
C TYR A 76 -32.91 -10.83 -11.47
N SER A 77 -32.32 -9.93 -10.67
CA SER A 77 -32.96 -9.22 -9.54
C SER A 77 -33.25 -10.04 -8.28
N PHE A 78 -32.83 -11.31 -8.20
CA PHE A 78 -32.91 -12.13 -6.99
C PHE A 78 -31.52 -12.56 -6.50
N TYR A 79 -31.32 -12.60 -5.18
CA TYR A 79 -30.08 -13.12 -4.59
C TYR A 79 -30.11 -14.65 -4.59
N VAL A 80 -29.16 -15.27 -5.27
CA VAL A 80 -28.99 -16.72 -5.23
C VAL A 80 -28.10 -17.05 -4.03
N ASN A 81 -28.71 -17.52 -2.94
CA ASN A 81 -27.99 -17.92 -1.72
C ASN A 81 -27.63 -19.42 -1.69
N SER A 82 -27.73 -20.10 -2.83
CA SER A 82 -27.49 -21.54 -2.91
C SER A 82 -25.98 -21.84 -2.91
N VAL A 83 -25.50 -22.48 -1.84
CA VAL A 83 -24.08 -22.80 -1.59
C VAL A 83 -23.45 -23.63 -2.72
N CYS A 84 -24.24 -24.43 -3.43
CA CYS A 84 -23.76 -25.23 -4.56
C CYS A 84 -23.65 -24.44 -5.87
N VAL A 85 -24.37 -23.32 -5.99
CA VAL A 85 -24.54 -22.57 -7.24
C VAL A 85 -23.63 -21.35 -7.28
N VAL A 86 -23.45 -20.67 -6.15
CA VAL A 86 -22.60 -19.46 -6.03
C VAL A 86 -21.16 -19.69 -6.51
N PRO A 87 -20.46 -20.77 -6.12
CA PRO A 87 -19.08 -20.98 -6.56
C PRO A 87 -18.97 -21.19 -8.07
N PHE A 88 -19.97 -21.79 -8.70
CA PHE A 88 -19.95 -22.06 -10.14
C PHE A 88 -20.00 -20.76 -10.96
N PHE A 89 -20.82 -19.80 -10.55
CA PHE A 89 -20.87 -18.48 -11.19
C PHE A 89 -19.58 -17.68 -10.95
N PHE A 90 -19.05 -17.72 -9.72
CA PHE A 90 -17.77 -17.08 -9.39
C PHE A 90 -16.60 -17.65 -10.21
N LEU A 91 -16.52 -18.98 -10.35
CA LEU A 91 -15.48 -19.65 -11.16
C LEU A 91 -15.62 -19.34 -12.66
N ALA A 92 -16.83 -19.07 -13.14
CA ALA A 92 -17.07 -18.67 -14.52
C ALA A 92 -16.77 -17.19 -14.80
N ALA A 93 -16.68 -16.36 -13.75
CA ALA A 93 -16.40 -14.94 -13.89
C ALA A 93 -14.92 -14.68 -14.21
N ASN A 94 -14.63 -13.75 -15.12
CA ASN A 94 -13.26 -13.37 -15.47
C ASN A 94 -12.45 -12.82 -14.26
N ARG A 95 -13.13 -12.42 -13.18
CA ARG A 95 -12.53 -11.88 -11.96
C ARG A 95 -11.63 -12.90 -11.25
N ILE A 96 -11.93 -14.20 -11.35
CA ILE A 96 -11.12 -15.22 -10.68
C ILE A 96 -9.71 -15.31 -11.23
N TYR A 97 -9.51 -15.09 -12.54
CA TYR A 97 -8.18 -15.10 -13.13
C TYR A 97 -7.31 -13.96 -12.58
N VAL A 98 -7.90 -12.79 -12.33
CA VAL A 98 -7.22 -11.65 -11.71
C VAL A 98 -6.84 -11.96 -10.27
N ASP A 99 -7.74 -12.59 -9.51
CA ASP A 99 -7.48 -13.00 -8.13
C ASP A 99 -6.37 -14.06 -8.02
N VAL A 100 -6.41 -15.07 -8.89
CA VAL A 100 -5.39 -16.11 -8.94
C VAL A 100 -4.05 -15.50 -9.35
N ALA A 101 -4.02 -14.60 -10.34
CA ALA A 101 -2.81 -13.90 -10.74
C ALA A 101 -2.24 -13.00 -9.61
N ALA A 102 -3.11 -12.37 -8.83
CA ALA A 102 -2.70 -11.51 -7.70
C ALA A 102 -2.09 -12.28 -6.53
N VAL A 103 -2.55 -13.52 -6.29
CA VAL A 103 -2.08 -14.41 -5.21
C VAL A 103 -0.98 -15.35 -5.70
N PHE A 104 -0.74 -15.42 -7.00
CA PHE A 104 0.24 -16.35 -7.56
C PHE A 104 1.63 -16.07 -6.95
N PRO A 105 2.31 -17.09 -6.38
CA PRO A 105 3.55 -16.92 -5.65
C PRO A 105 4.73 -16.73 -6.62
N ILE A 106 4.72 -15.65 -7.39
CA ILE A 106 5.83 -15.20 -8.26
C ILE A 106 7.09 -14.97 -7.42
N ASP A 107 6.91 -14.71 -6.13
CA ASP A 107 7.98 -14.59 -5.13
C ASP A 107 8.88 -15.85 -5.03
N ILE A 108 8.38 -17.04 -5.38
CA ILE A 108 9.20 -18.26 -5.42
C ILE A 108 10.20 -18.21 -6.60
N LEU A 109 9.81 -17.58 -7.72
CA LEU A 109 10.69 -17.33 -8.85
C LEU A 109 11.75 -16.26 -8.52
N LEU A 110 11.49 -15.42 -7.51
CA LEU A 110 12.39 -14.39 -7.01
C LEU A 110 13.67 -14.95 -6.37
N VAL A 111 13.64 -16.18 -5.84
CA VAL A 111 14.84 -16.88 -5.33
C VAL A 111 15.91 -17.00 -6.43
N ALA A 112 15.52 -16.97 -7.71
CA ALA A 112 16.43 -16.98 -8.83
C ALA A 112 16.92 -15.57 -9.27
N ILE A 113 16.20 -14.49 -8.95
CA ILE A 113 16.52 -13.11 -9.40
C ILE A 113 16.23 -12.10 -8.26
N PRO A 114 17.20 -11.85 -7.35
CA PRO A 114 16.98 -11.04 -6.15
C PRO A 114 16.83 -9.53 -6.42
N TYR A 115 17.20 -9.05 -7.62
CA TYR A 115 17.24 -7.60 -7.93
C TYR A 115 15.92 -7.01 -8.44
N CYS A 116 14.88 -7.81 -8.63
CA CYS A 116 13.60 -7.34 -9.18
C CYS A 116 12.50 -7.26 -8.13
N SER A 117 12.56 -6.26 -7.25
CA SER A 117 11.45 -5.91 -6.33
C SER A 117 10.11 -5.65 -7.06
N LEU A 118 10.17 -5.25 -8.34
CA LEU A 118 9.04 -5.03 -9.23
C LEU A 118 8.20 -6.30 -9.54
N LEU A 119 8.73 -7.50 -9.31
CA LEU A 119 7.99 -8.75 -9.52
C LEU A 119 6.80 -8.92 -8.56
N ARG A 120 6.78 -8.15 -7.45
CA ARG A 120 5.66 -8.09 -6.48
C ARG A 120 4.50 -7.18 -6.89
N THR A 121 4.57 -6.56 -8.07
CA THR A 121 3.47 -5.75 -8.62
C THR A 121 2.21 -6.57 -8.91
N ASN A 122 2.31 -7.90 -9.00
CA ASN A 122 1.16 -8.80 -9.16
C ASN A 122 0.08 -8.58 -8.08
N ARG A 123 0.47 -8.29 -6.85
CA ARG A 123 -0.46 -8.02 -5.74
C ARG A 123 -1.34 -6.78 -5.97
N LEU A 124 -0.86 -5.83 -6.77
CA LEU A 124 -1.62 -4.61 -7.12
C LEU A 124 -2.79 -4.90 -8.06
N LEU A 125 -2.83 -6.06 -8.73
CA LEU A 125 -3.98 -6.48 -9.53
C LEU A 125 -5.27 -6.54 -8.70
N LYS A 126 -5.15 -6.69 -7.37
CA LYS A 126 -6.29 -6.70 -6.44
C LYS A 126 -6.91 -5.33 -6.18
N ILE A 127 -6.41 -4.26 -6.81
CA ILE A 127 -6.93 -2.89 -6.69
C ILE A 127 -8.42 -2.77 -7.04
N TYR A 128 -8.96 -3.68 -7.85
CA TYR A 128 -10.40 -3.72 -8.15
C TYR A 128 -11.26 -3.85 -6.87
N ARG A 129 -10.77 -4.53 -5.82
CA ARG A 129 -11.46 -4.64 -4.51
C ARG A 129 -11.56 -3.30 -3.79
N ALA A 130 -10.61 -2.39 -4.02
CA ALA A 130 -10.69 -1.03 -3.49
C ALA A 130 -11.80 -0.23 -4.16
N ILE A 131 -12.04 -0.46 -5.46
CA ILE A 131 -13.16 0.13 -6.18
C ILE A 131 -14.49 -0.40 -5.61
N ASP A 132 -14.60 -1.73 -5.45
CA ASP A 132 -15.77 -2.35 -4.82
C ASP A 132 -16.04 -1.76 -3.42
N PHE A 133 -15.00 -1.56 -2.61
CA PHE A 133 -15.15 -0.95 -1.28
C PHE A 133 -15.67 0.49 -1.32
N VAL A 134 -15.19 1.30 -2.27
CA VAL A 134 -15.65 2.67 -2.44
C VAL A 134 -17.15 2.68 -2.79
N GLU A 135 -17.57 1.84 -3.75
CA GLU A 135 -18.98 1.71 -4.12
C GLU A 135 -19.85 1.27 -2.93
N MET A 136 -19.40 0.26 -2.17
CA MET A 136 -20.11 -0.20 -0.96
C MET A 136 -20.20 0.90 0.11
N THR A 137 -19.14 1.69 0.28
CA THR A 137 -19.08 2.78 1.25
C THR A 137 -20.04 3.90 0.86
N GLU A 138 -20.10 4.26 -0.42
CA GLU A 138 -21.02 5.27 -0.94
C GLU A 138 -22.49 4.84 -0.79
N GLN A 139 -22.81 3.57 -1.00
CA GLN A 139 -24.17 3.05 -0.84
C GLN A 139 -24.61 2.99 0.63
N ARG A 140 -23.68 2.79 1.56
CA ARG A 140 -23.96 2.57 2.98
C ARG A 140 -23.99 3.86 3.81
N LEU A 141 -23.19 4.85 3.43
CA LEU A 141 -23.15 6.11 4.15
C LEU A 141 -24.37 6.97 3.78
N THR A 142 -25.15 7.35 4.79
CA THR A 142 -26.21 8.34 4.65
C THR A 142 -25.66 9.64 4.06
N THR A 143 -26.47 10.38 3.30
CA THR A 143 -26.13 11.62 2.56
C THR A 143 -25.24 12.61 3.36
N LYS A 144 -25.39 12.64 4.69
CA LYS A 144 -24.59 13.49 5.59
C LYS A 144 -23.09 13.14 5.65
N ASN A 145 -22.73 11.87 5.56
CA ASN A 145 -21.33 11.41 5.72
C ASN A 145 -20.64 11.06 4.39
N GLN A 146 -21.37 11.09 3.28
CA GLN A 146 -20.84 10.78 1.94
C GLN A 146 -19.68 11.72 1.55
N ASN A 147 -19.77 13.00 1.91
CA ASN A 147 -18.73 13.99 1.63
C ASN A 147 -17.40 13.62 2.32
N ILE A 148 -17.45 13.09 3.55
CA ILE A 148 -16.26 12.68 4.30
C ILE A 148 -15.60 11.47 3.63
N SER A 149 -16.38 10.47 3.20
CA SER A 149 -15.81 9.31 2.51
C SER A 149 -15.13 9.66 1.19
N LYS A 150 -15.70 10.60 0.44
CA LYS A 150 -15.10 11.10 -0.82
C LYS A 150 -13.81 11.86 -0.56
N LEU A 151 -13.78 12.69 0.50
CA LEU A 151 -12.58 13.38 0.93
C LEU A 151 -11.48 12.39 1.34
N LEU A 152 -11.80 11.38 2.15
CA LEU A 152 -10.82 10.37 2.59
C LEU A 152 -10.24 9.58 1.41
N TYR A 153 -11.09 9.18 0.46
CA TYR A 153 -10.64 8.54 -0.78
C TYR A 153 -9.68 9.44 -1.57
N LEU A 154 -10.05 10.71 -1.78
CA LEU A 154 -9.22 11.67 -2.50
C LEU A 154 -7.87 11.90 -1.80
N VAL A 155 -7.88 12.15 -0.49
CA VAL A 155 -6.66 12.35 0.31
C VAL A 155 -5.75 11.12 0.23
N THR A 156 -6.32 9.92 0.33
CA THR A 156 -5.56 8.65 0.22
C THR A 156 -4.93 8.51 -1.16
N CYS A 157 -5.67 8.81 -2.23
CA CYS A 157 -5.15 8.77 -3.60
C CYS A 157 -4.00 9.77 -3.79
N CYS A 158 -4.18 11.02 -3.36
CA CYS A 158 -3.14 12.05 -3.43
C CYS A 158 -1.89 11.64 -2.67
N TYR A 159 -2.05 11.07 -1.47
CA TYR A 159 -0.94 10.59 -0.65
C TYR A 159 -0.13 9.50 -1.39
N VAL A 160 -0.81 8.48 -1.93
CA VAL A 160 -0.14 7.40 -2.69
C VAL A 160 0.61 7.94 -3.90
N ILE A 161 0.01 8.88 -4.65
CA ILE A 161 0.64 9.48 -5.83
C ILE A 161 1.89 10.27 -5.45
N PHE A 162 1.83 11.12 -4.42
CA PHE A 162 3.00 11.89 -3.99
C PHE A 162 4.10 11.01 -3.43
N HIS A 163 3.75 9.97 -2.68
CA HIS A 163 4.70 8.98 -2.18
C HIS A 163 5.44 8.27 -3.31
N TRP A 164 4.71 7.76 -4.30
CA TRP A 164 5.32 7.12 -5.47
C TRP A 164 6.16 8.08 -6.30
N ASN A 165 5.71 9.31 -6.49
CA ASN A 165 6.47 10.34 -7.20
C ASN A 165 7.81 10.61 -6.50
N ALA A 166 7.81 10.76 -5.17
CA ALA A 166 9.03 10.92 -4.38
C ALA A 166 9.98 9.72 -4.51
N CYS A 167 9.44 8.49 -4.44
CA CYS A 167 10.24 7.28 -4.57
C CYS A 167 10.85 7.13 -5.98
N ILE A 168 10.09 7.44 -7.03
CA ILE A 168 10.57 7.43 -8.42
C ILE A 168 11.63 8.51 -8.65
N TYR A 169 11.44 9.71 -8.10
CA TYR A 169 12.43 10.78 -8.15
C TYR A 169 13.76 10.36 -7.52
N PHE A 170 13.69 9.73 -6.34
CA PHE A 170 14.87 9.17 -5.69
C PHE A 170 15.51 8.04 -6.50
N PHE A 171 14.70 7.14 -7.07
CA PHE A 171 15.19 6.06 -7.95
C PHE A 171 16.01 6.58 -9.12
N PHE A 172 15.50 7.59 -9.84
CA PHE A 172 16.21 8.16 -10.96
C PHE A 172 17.50 8.85 -10.52
N SER A 173 17.51 9.44 -9.32
CA SER A 173 18.70 10.04 -8.75
C SER A 173 19.77 8.98 -8.42
N LEU A 174 19.37 7.82 -7.90
CA LEU A 174 20.28 6.67 -7.71
C LEU A 174 20.90 6.22 -9.03
N LEU A 175 20.11 6.12 -10.10
CA LEU A 175 20.59 5.69 -11.42
C LEU A 175 21.56 6.71 -12.06
N GLN A 176 21.34 8.00 -11.83
CA GLN A 176 22.21 9.07 -12.35
C GLN A 176 23.53 9.20 -11.54
N GLY A 177 23.54 8.73 -10.29
CA GLY A 177 24.67 8.79 -9.38
C GLY A 177 24.59 10.00 -8.45
N ILE A 178 24.10 9.75 -7.21
CA ILE A 178 23.87 10.78 -6.19
C ILE A 178 25.18 11.46 -5.75
N ASP A 179 26.30 10.73 -5.74
CA ASP A 179 27.59 11.19 -5.22
C ASP A 179 28.22 12.33 -6.04
N ASN A 180 27.82 12.48 -7.31
CA ASN A 180 28.35 13.51 -8.21
C ASN A 180 27.40 14.70 -8.38
N ALA A 181 26.34 14.78 -7.58
CA ALA A 181 25.29 15.79 -7.75
C ALA A 181 25.77 17.19 -7.36
N VAL A 182 25.66 18.14 -8.28
CA VAL A 182 25.94 19.57 -8.04
C VAL A 182 24.65 20.25 -7.54
N PRO A 183 24.72 21.30 -6.69
CA PRO A 183 23.54 22.00 -6.16
C PRO A 183 22.52 22.47 -7.20
N THR A 184 22.95 22.74 -8.43
CA THR A 184 22.10 23.17 -9.55
C THR A 184 21.32 22.04 -10.23
N ASP A 185 21.65 20.79 -9.95
CA ASP A 185 21.07 19.66 -10.68
C ASP A 185 19.65 19.33 -10.21
N PHE A 186 18.85 18.71 -11.10
CA PHE A 186 17.53 18.22 -10.72
C PHE A 186 17.60 16.99 -9.80
N ILE A 187 18.65 16.19 -9.90
CA ILE A 187 18.81 14.96 -9.11
C ILE A 187 19.00 15.25 -7.62
N PHE A 188 18.55 14.30 -6.80
CA PHE A 188 18.83 14.30 -5.38
C PHE A 188 20.34 14.26 -5.13
N GLY A 189 20.79 15.03 -4.12
CA GLY A 189 22.17 15.05 -3.64
C GLY A 189 22.14 15.31 -2.14
N TYR A 190 22.97 14.59 -1.37
CA TYR A 190 22.99 14.72 0.10
C TYR A 190 23.35 16.13 0.55
N THR A 191 24.20 16.84 -0.21
CA THR A 191 24.59 18.23 0.04
C THR A 191 23.46 19.25 -0.15
N LYS A 192 22.35 18.87 -0.80
CA LYS A 192 21.17 19.74 -0.97
C LYS A 192 20.19 19.67 0.20
N VAL A 193 20.33 18.65 1.05
CA VAL A 193 19.49 18.49 2.22
C VAL A 193 20.15 19.25 3.37
N PHE A 194 19.49 20.29 3.85
CA PHE A 194 19.97 21.02 5.02
C PHE A 194 19.95 20.09 6.24
N ASP A 195 21.12 19.78 6.77
CA ASP A 195 21.21 19.14 8.08
C ASP A 195 20.64 20.10 9.13
N VAL A 196 19.61 19.64 9.84
CA VAL A 196 19.02 20.41 10.94
C VAL A 196 19.98 20.37 12.12
N PHE A 197 20.82 21.39 12.23
CA PHE A 197 21.67 21.58 13.40
C PHE A 197 20.83 22.12 14.56
N ILE A 198 20.50 21.24 15.51
CA ILE A 198 19.88 21.65 16.78
C ILE A 198 20.99 22.22 17.65
N SER A 199 20.90 23.51 17.99
CA SER A 199 21.86 24.13 18.90
C SER A 199 21.74 23.50 20.30
N ASN A 200 22.86 23.03 20.85
CA ASN A 200 22.93 22.47 22.21
C ASN A 200 22.93 23.58 23.31
N CYS A 201 22.40 24.76 23.00
CA CYS A 201 22.44 25.90 23.90
C CYS A 201 21.34 25.79 24.95
N GLY A 202 21.73 25.82 26.24
CA GLY A 202 20.78 25.89 27.35
C GLY A 202 20.09 27.26 27.40
N ILE A 203 18.84 27.29 27.89
CA ILE A 203 18.02 28.51 28.04
C ILE A 203 18.66 29.55 28.98
N PHE A 204 19.56 29.11 29.86
CA PHE A 204 20.28 29.93 30.82
C PHE A 204 21.79 29.71 30.72
N MET A 205 22.47 30.38 29.79
CA MET A 205 23.94 30.48 29.85
C MET A 205 24.44 31.79 29.22
N SER A 206 25.45 32.36 29.87
CA SER A 206 25.99 33.72 29.77
C SER A 206 26.99 33.97 28.62
N ASP A 207 27.28 32.96 27.80
CA ASP A 207 28.36 33.02 26.80
C ASP A 207 27.80 33.05 25.38
N ILE A 208 27.31 34.25 25.00
CA ILE A 208 26.70 34.55 23.70
C ILE A 208 27.64 34.19 22.53
N GLU A 209 28.96 34.35 22.67
CA GLU A 209 29.94 34.05 21.60
C GLU A 209 30.07 32.56 21.25
N SER A 210 29.72 31.64 22.17
CA SER A 210 29.83 30.19 21.93
C SER A 210 28.59 29.58 21.29
N CYS A 211 27.48 30.34 21.22
CA CYS A 211 26.20 29.93 20.66
C CYS A 211 25.87 30.62 19.33
N ILE A 212 26.80 31.41 18.76
CA ILE A 212 26.64 32.01 17.44
C ILE A 212 26.97 30.94 16.40
N TYR A 213 25.98 30.63 15.55
CA TYR A 213 26.14 29.75 14.40
C TYR A 213 27.14 30.38 13.43
N ASN A 214 28.27 29.72 13.21
CA ASN A 214 29.28 30.17 12.25
C ASN A 214 28.91 29.68 10.85
N GLU A 215 28.22 30.54 10.08
CA GLU A 215 27.77 30.31 8.71
C GLU A 215 28.94 30.09 7.70
N THR A 216 30.19 30.39 8.08
CA THR A 216 31.32 30.40 7.12
C THR A 216 31.76 29.03 6.60
N ASP A 217 31.39 27.94 7.29
CA ASP A 217 31.72 26.56 6.87
C ASP A 217 30.57 25.83 6.15
N ALA A 218 29.42 26.49 5.97
CA ALA A 218 28.24 25.86 5.35
C ALA A 218 28.31 25.82 3.81
N ASP A 219 29.12 26.68 3.17
CA ASP A 219 29.19 26.82 1.71
C ASP A 219 30.33 25.98 1.06
N ASN A 220 31.12 25.26 1.88
CA ASN A 220 32.31 24.52 1.44
C ASN A 220 32.18 22.98 1.55
N ARG A 221 30.96 22.44 1.66
CA ARG A 221 30.73 20.98 1.75
C ARG A 221 29.75 20.46 0.71
#